data_AF-W4VC52-F1
#
_entry.id   AF-W4VC52-F1
#
_cell.length_a   1.000
_cell.length_b   1.000
_cell.length_c   1.000
_cell.angle_alpha   90.00
_cell.angle_beta   90.00
_cell.angle_gamma   90.00
#
_symmetry.space_group_name_H-M   'P 1'
#
loop_
_entity.id
_entity.type
_entity.pdbx_description
1 polymer ?
#
loop_
_entity_poly.entity_id
_entity_poly.type
_entity_poly.pdbx_seq_one_letter_code
_entity_poly.pdbx_strand_id
1 'polypeptide(L)'
;MLIKRLYEGIENLSGIKLYSLKDMEKNSGIISFNFMGMDSAKICVMLDKMYGIASRSGLHCAPLAHETIGTKATGTVRLSVGCFNTIEEIDTTIGALKRISQGL
;
A
#
# COMPACT_ATOMS: atom_id res chain seq x y z
N MET A 1 15.30 -6.94 -4.50
CA MET A 1 14.76 -5.57 -4.69
C MET A 1 13.84 -5.22 -3.53
N LEU A 2 13.85 -3.97 -3.05
CA LEU A 2 13.01 -3.51 -1.94
C LEU A 2 11.51 -3.65 -2.24
N ILE A 3 11.09 -3.32 -3.46
CA ILE A 3 9.70 -3.44 -3.89
C ILE A 3 9.17 -4.88 -3.82
N LYS A 4 10.04 -5.86 -4.17
CA LYS A 4 9.72 -7.28 -4.10
C LYS A 4 9.49 -7.72 -2.66
N ARG A 5 10.39 -7.30 -1.76
CA ARG A 5 10.27 -7.58 -0.32
C ARG A 5 8.97 -7.01 0.25
N LEU A 6 8.63 -5.77 -0.12
CA LEU A 6 7.36 -5.14 0.28
C LEU A 6 6.16 -5.92 -0.24
N TYR A 7 6.13 -6.27 -1.53
CA TYR A 7 5.02 -7.02 -2.13
C TYR A 7 4.81 -8.38 -1.45
N GLU A 8 5.86 -9.20 -1.37
CA GLU A 8 5.82 -10.54 -0.75
C GLU A 8 5.46 -10.48 0.74
N GLY A 9 5.90 -9.44 1.44
CA GLY A 9 5.60 -9.22 2.85
C GLY A 9 4.13 -8.91 3.14
N ILE A 10 3.40 -8.38 2.16
CA ILE A 10 2.01 -7.96 2.36
C ILE A 10 0.97 -8.75 1.57
N GLU A 11 1.36 -9.50 0.53
CA GLU A 11 0.41 -10.15 -0.40
C GLU A 11 -0.57 -11.13 0.25
N ASN A 12 -0.23 -11.65 1.44
CA ASN A 12 -1.04 -12.61 2.18
C ASN A 12 -1.67 -12.03 3.46
N LEU A 13 -1.67 -10.69 3.64
CA LEU A 13 -2.32 -10.09 4.80
C LEU A 13 -3.84 -10.24 4.73
N SER A 14 -4.46 -10.43 5.89
CA SER A 14 -5.92 -10.61 5.96
C SER A 14 -6.64 -9.39 5.40
N GLY A 15 -7.58 -9.62 4.50
CA GLY A 15 -8.39 -8.57 3.89
C GLY A 15 -7.64 -7.64 2.94
N ILE A 16 -6.36 -7.90 2.61
CA ILE A 16 -5.64 -7.06 1.65
C ILE A 16 -6.15 -7.29 0.23
N LYS A 17 -6.24 -6.20 -0.54
CA LYS A 17 -6.43 -6.24 -1.98
C LYS A 17 -5.29 -5.47 -2.64
N LEU A 18 -4.46 -6.17 -3.40
CA LEU A 18 -3.37 -5.58 -4.18
C LEU A 18 -3.85 -5.26 -5.61
N TYR A 19 -3.47 -4.08 -6.09
CA TYR A 19 -3.74 -3.63 -7.47
C TYR A 19 -2.48 -3.62 -8.34
N SER A 20 -1.30 -3.75 -7.73
CA SER A 20 -0.02 -3.90 -8.45
C SER A 20 0.17 -5.35 -8.92
N LEU A 21 0.77 -5.53 -10.10
CA LEU A 21 1.14 -6.86 -10.61
C LEU A 21 2.24 -7.49 -9.74
N LYS A 22 2.26 -8.84 -9.67
CA LYS A 22 3.27 -9.61 -8.93
C LYS A 22 4.67 -9.59 -9.56
N ASP A 23 4.76 -9.38 -10.87
CA ASP A 23 6.03 -9.29 -11.60
C ASP A 23 6.76 -7.98 -11.26
N MET A 24 7.67 -8.06 -10.29
CA MET A 24 8.37 -6.90 -9.73
C MET A 24 9.43 -6.30 -10.66
N GLU A 25 9.90 -7.05 -11.64
CA GLU A 25 10.83 -6.56 -12.66
C GLU A 25 10.16 -5.53 -13.59
N LYS A 26 8.82 -5.58 -13.69
CA LYS A 26 8.00 -4.61 -14.44
C LYS A 26 7.38 -3.53 -13.57
N ASN A 27 7.72 -3.48 -12.28
CA ASN A 27 7.15 -2.54 -11.33
C ASN A 27 8.06 -1.31 -11.18
N SER A 28 7.50 -0.11 -11.28
CA SER A 28 8.23 1.16 -11.17
C SER A 28 8.49 1.61 -9.71
N GLY A 29 8.50 0.70 -8.75
CA GLY A 29 8.62 1.00 -7.32
C GLY A 29 7.31 1.41 -6.64
N ILE A 30 6.15 1.04 -7.18
CA ILE A 30 4.83 1.43 -6.64
C ILE A 30 4.01 0.21 -6.24
N ILE A 31 3.54 0.20 -4.98
CA ILE A 31 2.51 -0.71 -4.49
C ILE A 31 1.22 0.06 -4.22
N SER A 32 0.14 -0.35 -4.86
CA SER A 32 -1.21 0.17 -4.64
C SER A 32 -2.07 -0.93 -3.99
N PHE A 33 -2.75 -0.61 -2.88
CA PHE A 33 -3.54 -1.58 -2.13
C PHE A 33 -4.69 -0.94 -1.33
N ASN A 34 -5.56 -1.79 -0.81
CA ASN A 34 -6.56 -1.46 0.22
C ASN A 34 -6.71 -2.63 1.20
N PHE A 35 -7.35 -2.37 2.34
CA PHE A 35 -7.92 -3.42 3.20
C PHE A 35 -9.44 -3.40 3.07
N MET A 36 -10.06 -4.58 2.99
CA MET A 36 -11.51 -4.72 2.86
C MET A 36 -12.24 -3.99 4.00
N GLY A 37 -13.24 -3.19 3.65
CA GLY A 37 -14.02 -2.41 4.63
C GLY A 37 -13.31 -1.18 5.20
N MET A 38 -12.14 -0.80 4.68
CA MET A 38 -11.38 0.35 5.15
C MET A 38 -11.14 1.37 4.03
N ASP A 39 -11.46 2.64 4.31
CA ASP A 39 -11.16 3.74 3.40
C ASP A 39 -9.64 3.99 3.33
N SER A 40 -9.14 4.29 2.12
CA SER A 40 -7.71 4.51 1.90
C SER A 40 -7.15 5.67 2.74
N ALA A 41 -7.94 6.72 2.97
CA ALA A 41 -7.52 7.84 3.81
C ALA A 41 -7.35 7.42 5.27
N LYS A 42 -8.23 6.56 5.79
CA LYS A 42 -8.11 6.03 7.16
C LYS A 42 -6.81 5.24 7.32
N ILE A 43 -6.48 4.38 6.37
CA ILE A 43 -5.23 3.60 6.37
C ILE A 43 -4.01 4.54 6.37
N CYS A 44 -3.98 5.54 5.49
CA CYS A 44 -2.90 6.53 5.46
C CYS A 44 -2.75 7.31 6.77
N VAL A 45 -3.86 7.68 7.42
CA VAL A 45 -3.83 8.35 8.73
C VAL A 45 -3.25 7.45 9.81
N MET A 46 -3.59 6.16 9.85
CA MET A 46 -3.00 5.22 10.81
C MET A 46 -1.50 5.03 10.56
N LEU A 47 -1.10 4.87 9.29
CA LEU A 47 0.32 4.78 8.90
C LEU A 47 1.12 6.01 9.37
N ASP A 48 0.62 7.22 9.11
CA ASP A 48 1.27 8.47 9.52
C ASP A 48 1.31 8.61 11.05
N LYS A 49 0.15 8.52 11.71
CA LYS A 49 0.03 8.87 13.14
C LYS A 49 0.59 7.83 14.10
N MET A 50 0.52 6.56 13.76
CA MET A 50 0.93 5.47 14.66
C MET A 50 2.34 4.97 14.36
N TYR A 51 2.79 5.10 13.12
CA TYR A 51 4.04 4.49 12.66
C TYR A 51 5.01 5.48 12.00
N GLY A 52 4.60 6.73 11.79
CA GLY A 52 5.44 7.73 11.10
C GLY A 52 5.69 7.40 9.63
N ILE A 53 4.83 6.59 9.00
CA ILE A 53 4.99 6.14 7.62
C ILE A 53 4.19 7.05 6.68
N ALA A 54 4.92 7.82 5.88
CA ALA A 54 4.33 8.66 4.86
C ALA A 54 3.79 7.81 3.69
N SER A 55 2.51 8.01 3.35
CA SER A 55 1.84 7.36 2.23
C SER A 55 0.88 8.33 1.54
N ARG A 56 0.22 7.88 0.46
CA ARG A 56 -0.79 8.67 -0.25
C ARG A 56 -2.08 7.87 -0.43
N SER A 57 -3.21 8.47 -0.10
CA SER A 57 -4.55 7.96 -0.37
C SER A 57 -5.18 8.67 -1.57
N GLY A 58 -6.31 8.14 -2.05
CA GLY A 58 -7.13 8.78 -3.07
C GLY A 58 -6.98 8.18 -4.47
N LEU A 59 -7.23 9.02 -5.49
CA LEU A 59 -7.31 8.61 -6.90
C LEU A 59 -6.01 8.78 -7.67
N HIS A 60 -4.97 9.35 -7.05
CA HIS A 60 -3.64 9.55 -7.64
C HIS A 60 -3.65 10.24 -9.02
N CYS A 61 -4.58 11.18 -9.23
CA CYS A 61 -4.82 11.83 -10.53
C CYS A 61 -5.18 10.88 -11.69
N ALA A 62 -5.65 9.67 -11.40
CA ALA A 62 -6.01 8.64 -12.37
C ALA A 62 -7.46 8.12 -12.18
N PRO A 63 -8.49 9.00 -12.18
CA PRO A 63 -9.86 8.62 -11.83
C PRO A 63 -10.45 7.51 -12.71
N LEU A 64 -10.12 7.47 -14.01
CA LEU A 64 -10.58 6.42 -14.93
C LEU A 64 -9.96 5.05 -14.62
N ALA A 65 -8.69 5.01 -14.20
CA ALA A 65 -8.07 3.75 -13.76
C ALA A 65 -8.74 3.22 -12.49
N HIS A 66 -9.05 4.12 -11.55
CA HIS A 66 -9.80 3.80 -10.34
C HIS A 66 -11.22 3.29 -10.64
N GLU A 67 -11.88 3.81 -11.67
CA GLU A 67 -13.15 3.29 -12.15
C GLU A 67 -13.02 1.85 -12.66
N THR A 68 -12.02 1.55 -13.48
CA THR A 68 -11.75 0.21 -14.00
C THR A 68 -11.49 -0.83 -12.90
N ILE A 69 -10.76 -0.46 -11.84
CA ILE A 69 -10.41 -1.38 -10.75
C ILE A 69 -11.40 -1.34 -9.57
N GLY A 70 -12.49 -0.57 -9.70
CA GLY A 70 -13.59 -0.49 -8.72
C GLY A 70 -13.25 0.27 -7.44
N THR A 71 -12.39 1.29 -7.50
CA THR A 71 -11.91 2.08 -6.35
C THR A 71 -12.23 3.57 -6.47
N LYS A 72 -13.14 3.96 -7.35
CA LYS A 72 -13.55 5.37 -7.55
C LYS A 72 -14.10 6.02 -6.27
N ALA A 73 -14.79 5.25 -5.42
CA ALA A 73 -15.36 5.75 -4.16
C ALA A 73 -14.35 5.80 -3.00
N THR A 74 -13.45 4.81 -2.91
CA THR A 74 -12.55 4.65 -1.75
C THR A 74 -11.14 5.16 -1.99
N GLY A 75 -10.75 5.36 -3.25
CA GLY A 75 -9.34 5.47 -3.65
C GLY A 75 -8.54 4.20 -3.34
N THR A 76 -7.22 4.34 -3.37
CA THR A 76 -6.27 3.31 -2.90
C THR A 76 -5.16 3.94 -2.07
N VAL A 77 -4.55 3.15 -1.20
CA VAL A 77 -3.28 3.50 -0.56
C VAL A 77 -2.15 3.22 -1.53
N ARG A 78 -1.24 4.18 -1.69
CA ARG A 78 -0.04 4.07 -2.52
C ARG A 78 1.20 4.22 -1.67
N LEU A 79 2.08 3.22 -1.74
CA LEU A 79 3.47 3.29 -1.31
C LEU A 79 4.37 3.40 -2.53
N SER A 80 5.35 4.30 -2.46
CA SER A 80 6.29 4.58 -3.55
C SER A 80 7.71 4.42 -3.00
N VAL A 81 8.33 3.29 -3.33
CA VAL A 81 9.68 2.92 -2.88
C VAL A 81 10.71 3.54 -3.82
N GLY A 82 11.55 4.41 -3.28
CA GLY A 82 12.67 5.05 -3.98
C GLY A 82 14.01 4.37 -3.74
N CYS A 83 15.05 4.86 -4.42
CA CYS A 83 16.42 4.36 -4.29
C CYS A 83 17.07 4.63 -2.92
N PHE A 84 16.53 5.59 -2.16
CA PHE A 84 17.03 5.94 -0.83
C PHE A 84 16.34 5.18 0.30
N ASN A 85 15.29 4.41 0.01
CA ASN A 85 14.65 3.63 1.05
C ASN A 85 15.55 2.48 1.49
N THR A 86 15.38 2.05 2.74
CA THR A 86 16.18 0.96 3.32
C THR A 86 15.36 -0.31 3.53
N ILE A 87 16.03 -1.44 3.77
CA ILE A 87 15.36 -2.70 4.08
C ILE A 87 14.58 -2.58 5.40
N GLU A 88 15.13 -1.85 6.36
CA GLU A 88 14.55 -1.62 7.69
C GLU A 88 13.25 -0.79 7.59
N GLU A 89 13.21 0.22 6.71
CA GLU A 89 12.00 1.00 6.44
C GLU A 89 10.90 0.12 5.80
N ILE A 90 11.29 -0.76 4.87
CA ILE A 90 10.36 -1.72 4.25
C ILE A 90 9.82 -2.69 5.30
N ASP A 91 10.67 -3.24 6.17
CA ASP A 91 10.25 -4.17 7.22
C ASP A 91 9.36 -3.51 8.27
N THR A 92 9.68 -2.29 8.66
CA THR A 92 8.84 -1.47 9.54
C THR A 92 7.46 -1.25 8.90
N THR A 93 7.43 -0.97 7.60
CA THR A 93 6.18 -0.80 6.84
C THR A 93 5.35 -2.07 6.77
N ILE A 94 5.97 -3.23 6.50
CA ILE A 94 5.30 -4.53 6.50
C ILE A 94 4.71 -4.83 7.89
N GLY A 95 5.47 -4.56 8.95
CA GLY A 95 5.02 -4.74 10.34
C GLY A 95 3.81 -3.87 10.69
N ALA A 96 3.82 -2.61 10.28
CA ALA A 96 2.68 -1.69 10.46
C ALA A 96 1.44 -2.18 9.72
N LEU A 97 1.57 -2.55 8.44
CA LEU A 97 0.44 -3.06 7.64
C LEU A 97 -0.12 -4.37 8.19
N LYS A 98 0.73 -5.24 8.73
CA LYS A 98 0.29 -6.45 9.41
C LYS A 98 -0.58 -6.14 10.62
N ARG A 99 -0.19 -5.16 11.45
CA ARG A 99 -1.00 -4.70 12.59
C ARG A 99 -2.34 -4.12 12.13
N ILE A 100 -2.32 -3.24 11.13
CA ILE A 100 -3.55 -2.66 10.56
C ILE A 100 -4.50 -3.75 10.03
N SER A 101 -3.97 -4.77 9.34
CA SER A 101 -4.76 -5.90 8.82
C SER A 101 -5.46 -6.72 9.92
N GLN A 102 -4.98 -6.61 11.16
CA GLN A 102 -5.51 -7.29 12.34
C GLN A 102 -6.42 -6.37 13.17
N GLY A 103 -6.69 -5.14 12.71
CA GLY A 103 -7.61 -4.19 13.35
C GLY A 103 -6.95 -3.23 14.34
N LEU A 104 -5.68 -2.85 14.11
CA LEU A 104 -4.83 -2.10 15.04
C LEU A 104 -4.24 -0.84 14.41
#